data_AF-A0A2A9ENT0-F1
#
_entry.id   AF-A0A2A9ENT0-F1
#
_cell.length_a   1.000
_cell.length_b   1.000
_cell.length_c   1.000
_cell.angle_alpha   90.00
_cell.angle_beta   90.00
_cell.angle_gamma   90.00
#
_symmetry.space_group_name_H-M   'P 1'
#
loop_
_entity.id
_entity.type
_entity.pdbx_description
1 polymer ?
#
loop_
_entity_poly.entity_id
_entity_poly.type
_entity_poly.pdbx_seq_one_letter_code
_entity_poly.pdbx_strand_id
1 'polypeptide(L)'
;MSARRATASGTPATVAVAAAVGAAALVASAVVLAPAADAAPSGPEDLPEPTAEQLAASVRVWDPSGSVHVWDPSGSVHVWDPRGSVRPLETVENDGGETTISLATDILFTPDSADVPPNAAERIAALISDIPDGASVTVGGHTDSVRGAVDNQQLSTDRATAVADVLRRVRPDLVLEVAGFADTRPAVQEDADDPSTRAANRRVEIVYAG
;
A
#
# COMPACT_ATOMS: atom_id res chain seq x y z
N MET A 1 -17.12 -43.29 -43.39
CA MET A 1 -17.91 -44.47 -42.97
C MET A 1 -17.41 -44.83 -41.57
N SER A 2 -18.21 -44.91 -40.50
CA SER A 2 -19.68 -44.92 -40.37
C SER A 2 -20.17 -44.37 -39.01
N ALA A 3 -21.45 -43.98 -38.97
CA ALA A 3 -22.40 -43.95 -37.82
C ALA A 3 -21.98 -43.27 -36.48
N ARG A 4 -22.64 -42.20 -36.01
CA ARG A 4 -23.99 -42.11 -35.36
C ARG A 4 -24.04 -42.81 -33.98
N ARG A 5 -24.24 -42.07 -32.87
CA ARG A 5 -25.54 -41.78 -32.16
C ARG A 5 -26.21 -43.07 -31.59
N ALA A 6 -26.78 -43.12 -30.39
CA ALA A 6 -27.19 -42.06 -29.45
C ALA A 6 -27.33 -42.58 -27.99
N THR A 7 -27.61 -41.67 -27.06
CA THR A 7 -28.06 -41.90 -25.67
C THR A 7 -29.51 -42.41 -25.59
N ALA A 8 -29.83 -43.27 -24.61
CA ALA A 8 -31.17 -43.35 -24.00
C ALA A 8 -31.15 -44.05 -22.63
N SER A 9 -32.02 -43.59 -21.73
CA SER A 9 -32.26 -44.04 -20.36
C SER A 9 -33.33 -45.14 -20.25
N GLY A 10 -33.38 -45.88 -19.14
CA GLY A 10 -34.63 -46.53 -18.68
C GLY A 10 -34.47 -47.77 -17.79
N THR A 11 -34.68 -47.61 -16.48
CA THR A 11 -35.13 -48.67 -15.58
C THR A 11 -36.62 -48.48 -15.27
N PRO A 12 -37.35 -49.57 -15.03
CA PRO A 12 -38.05 -49.64 -13.74
C PRO A 12 -37.97 -51.02 -13.07
N ALA A 13 -38.28 -51.03 -11.77
CA ALA A 13 -38.26 -52.21 -10.92
C ALA A 13 -39.57 -53.03 -10.99
N THR A 14 -39.50 -54.29 -10.57
CA THR A 14 -40.67 -55.12 -10.21
C THR A 14 -40.48 -55.71 -8.81
N VAL A 15 -41.36 -55.33 -7.89
CA VAL A 15 -41.52 -55.92 -6.57
C VAL A 15 -42.61 -56.99 -6.65
N ALA A 16 -42.39 -58.15 -6.03
CA ALA A 16 -43.40 -59.21 -5.91
C ALA A 16 -43.87 -59.34 -4.46
N VAL A 17 -45.18 -59.36 -4.23
CA VAL A 17 -45.83 -59.56 -2.92
C VAL A 17 -46.92 -60.62 -3.04
N ALA A 18 -46.94 -61.57 -2.10
CA ALA A 18 -47.94 -62.62 -1.87
C ALA A 18 -47.78 -63.08 -0.40
N ALA A 19 -48.78 -63.52 0.37
CA ALA A 19 -50.25 -63.54 0.22
C ALA A 19 -50.94 -63.60 1.63
N ALA A 20 -52.28 -63.57 1.64
CA ALA A 20 -53.23 -63.51 2.78
C ALA A 20 -53.31 -64.82 3.64
N VAL A 21 -54.12 -65.01 4.72
CA VAL A 21 -55.50 -64.56 5.07
C VAL A 21 -55.78 -64.61 6.60
N GLY A 22 -56.61 -63.69 7.14
CA GLY A 22 -57.53 -63.95 8.28
C GLY A 22 -57.29 -63.20 9.61
N ALA A 23 -58.27 -63.04 10.52
CA ALA A 23 -59.74 -63.17 10.42
C ALA A 23 -60.44 -62.55 11.67
N ALA A 24 -61.76 -62.27 11.53
CA ALA A 24 -62.74 -61.98 12.61
C ALA A 24 -62.66 -60.62 13.35
N ALA A 25 -63.81 -60.23 13.92
CA ALA A 25 -64.12 -58.87 14.37
C ALA A 25 -64.77 -58.84 15.77
N LEU A 26 -64.76 -57.68 16.43
CA LEU A 26 -65.77 -57.22 17.40
C LEU A 26 -65.60 -55.70 17.61
N VAL A 27 -66.68 -54.92 17.47
CA VAL A 27 -66.69 -53.46 17.74
C VAL A 27 -67.46 -53.19 19.02
N ALA A 28 -66.78 -52.64 20.03
CA ALA A 28 -67.39 -52.18 21.27
C ALA A 28 -67.28 -50.65 21.35
N SER A 29 -68.40 -49.94 21.12
CA SER A 29 -68.45 -48.49 21.18
C SER A 29 -68.64 -48.00 22.62
N ALA A 30 -67.54 -47.59 23.27
CA ALA A 30 -67.60 -46.87 24.54
C ALA A 30 -67.84 -45.37 24.28
N VAL A 31 -68.84 -44.78 24.94
CA VAL A 31 -69.06 -43.32 24.90
C VAL A 31 -68.02 -42.64 25.81
N VAL A 32 -67.13 -41.85 25.21
CA VAL A 32 -66.15 -41.05 25.94
C VAL A 32 -66.77 -39.70 26.28
N LEU A 33 -66.92 -39.41 27.57
CA LEU A 33 -67.30 -38.07 28.04
C LEU A 33 -66.04 -37.20 28.06
N ALA A 34 -65.96 -36.21 27.17
CA ALA A 34 -64.82 -35.30 27.11
C ALA A 34 -64.85 -34.29 28.29
N PRO A 35 -63.70 -33.98 28.91
CA PRO A 35 -63.61 -32.87 29.86
C PRO A 35 -63.78 -31.54 29.12
N ALA A 36 -64.32 -30.52 29.80
CA ALA A 36 -64.40 -29.18 29.26
C ALA A 36 -62.97 -28.64 28.99
N ALA A 37 -62.74 -28.12 27.79
CA ALA A 37 -61.48 -27.46 27.48
C ALA A 37 -61.42 -26.11 28.19
N ASP A 38 -60.40 -25.93 29.03
CA ASP A 38 -60.13 -24.66 29.69
C ASP A 38 -59.79 -23.59 28.65
N ALA A 39 -60.23 -22.35 28.86
CA ALA A 39 -60.09 -21.30 27.86
C ALA A 39 -58.61 -20.92 27.66
N ALA A 40 -58.17 -20.80 26.40
CA ALA A 40 -56.80 -20.43 26.10
C ALA A 40 -56.48 -18.99 26.58
N PRO A 41 -55.28 -18.75 27.14
CA PRO A 41 -54.89 -17.43 27.66
C PRO A 41 -54.91 -16.37 26.56
N SER A 42 -55.44 -15.18 26.88
CA SER A 42 -55.69 -14.10 25.90
C SER A 42 -54.55 -13.09 25.82
N GLY A 43 -53.75 -12.99 26.89
CA GLY A 43 -52.60 -12.09 27.00
C GLY A 43 -51.46 -12.72 27.81
N PRO A 44 -50.30 -12.03 27.89
CA PRO A 44 -49.15 -12.51 28.65
C PRO A 44 -49.40 -12.58 30.16
N GLU A 45 -50.33 -11.78 30.71
CA GLU A 45 -50.74 -11.84 32.12
C GLU A 45 -51.56 -13.09 32.50
N ASP A 46 -52.18 -13.77 31.54
CA ASP A 46 -52.94 -15.01 31.77
C ASP A 46 -52.02 -16.26 31.77
N LEU A 47 -50.73 -16.10 31.49
CA LEU A 47 -49.78 -17.20 31.47
C LEU A 47 -49.35 -17.56 32.91
N PRO A 48 -49.30 -18.85 33.28
CA PRO A 48 -48.79 -19.24 34.59
C PRO A 48 -47.30 -18.88 34.71
N GLU A 49 -46.89 -18.43 35.90
CA GLU A 49 -45.49 -18.16 36.22
C GLU A 49 -44.60 -19.36 35.84
N PRO A 50 -43.50 -19.14 35.08
CA PRO A 50 -42.66 -20.23 34.62
C PRO A 50 -42.02 -20.96 35.80
N THR A 51 -42.10 -22.29 35.80
CA THR A 51 -41.58 -23.10 36.90
C THR A 51 -40.05 -22.98 37.01
N ALA A 52 -39.50 -23.31 38.18
CA ALA A 52 -38.05 -23.31 38.39
C ALA A 52 -37.29 -24.18 37.37
N GLU A 53 -37.90 -25.28 36.88
CA GLU A 53 -37.33 -26.11 35.81
C GLU A 53 -37.37 -25.40 34.44
N GLN A 54 -38.46 -24.72 34.10
CA GLN A 54 -38.56 -23.94 32.86
C GLN A 54 -37.57 -22.76 32.85
N LEU A 55 -37.42 -22.08 33.99
CA LEU A 55 -36.41 -21.04 34.18
C LEU A 55 -35.00 -21.61 34.04
N ALA A 56 -34.68 -22.72 34.73
CA ALA A 56 -33.37 -23.38 34.61
C ALA A 56 -33.06 -23.84 33.17
N ALA A 57 -34.05 -24.34 32.42
CA ALA A 57 -33.90 -24.70 31.01
C ALA A 57 -33.73 -23.49 30.07
N SER A 58 -34.21 -22.31 30.47
CA SER A 58 -34.05 -21.06 29.72
C SER A 58 -32.66 -20.40 29.91
N VAL A 59 -31.97 -20.69 31.02
CA VAL A 59 -30.64 -20.14 31.29
C VAL A 59 -29.61 -20.79 30.36
N ARG A 60 -29.18 -20.02 29.34
CA ARG A 60 -28.01 -20.35 28.54
C ARG A 60 -26.76 -19.86 29.26
N VAL A 61 -25.90 -20.78 29.70
CA VAL A 61 -24.52 -20.43 30.07
C VAL A 61 -23.79 -20.04 28.79
N TRP A 62 -23.40 -18.78 28.67
CA TRP A 62 -22.58 -18.32 27.55
C TRP A 62 -21.14 -18.84 27.73
N ASP A 63 -20.63 -19.53 26.71
CA ASP A 63 -19.22 -19.90 26.64
C ASP A 63 -18.42 -18.81 25.88
N PRO A 64 -17.59 -18.02 26.56
CA PRO A 64 -16.78 -16.99 25.91
C PRO A 64 -15.62 -17.58 25.09
N SER A 65 -15.31 -18.88 25.23
CA SER A 65 -14.17 -19.53 24.56
C SER A 65 -14.25 -19.47 23.04
N GLY A 66 -15.47 -19.47 22.48
CA GLY A 66 -15.71 -19.27 21.04
C GLY A 66 -15.94 -17.83 20.61
N SER A 67 -15.96 -16.87 21.54
CA SER A 67 -16.29 -15.45 21.29
C SER A 67 -15.08 -14.51 21.45
N VAL A 68 -14.03 -14.94 22.14
CA VAL A 68 -12.79 -14.16 22.34
C VAL A 68 -11.76 -14.55 21.29
N HIS A 69 -11.71 -13.80 20.20
CA HIS A 69 -10.57 -13.86 19.28
C HIS A 69 -9.40 -13.06 19.88
N VAL A 70 -8.31 -13.74 20.22
CA VAL A 70 -7.03 -13.07 20.51
C VAL A 70 -6.53 -12.46 19.20
N TRP A 71 -6.56 -11.14 19.09
CA TRP A 71 -5.98 -10.44 17.95
C TRP A 71 -4.46 -10.54 18.02
N ASP A 72 -3.84 -11.16 17.01
CA ASP A 72 -2.39 -11.18 16.85
C ASP A 72 -1.95 -10.00 15.96
N PRO A 73 -1.35 -8.94 16.53
CA PRO A 73 -0.82 -7.83 15.75
C PRO A 73 0.37 -8.22 14.87
N SER A 74 1.03 -9.36 15.11
CA SER A 74 2.29 -9.72 14.45
C SER A 74 2.17 -9.85 12.93
N GLY A 75 0.99 -10.21 12.41
CA GLY A 75 0.69 -10.22 10.98
C GLY A 75 0.16 -8.90 10.41
N SER A 76 -0.15 -7.91 11.28
CA SER A 76 -0.73 -6.61 10.90
C SER A 76 0.27 -5.44 11.04
N VAL A 77 1.34 -5.62 11.81
CA VAL A 77 2.41 -4.63 11.95
C VAL A 77 3.35 -4.73 10.76
N HIS A 78 3.07 -3.92 9.73
CA HIS A 78 4.06 -3.61 8.71
C HIS A 78 5.18 -2.78 9.33
N VAL A 79 6.28 -3.45 9.72
CA VAL A 79 7.54 -2.77 10.06
C VAL A 79 8.06 -2.13 8.78
N TRP A 80 7.76 -0.85 8.58
CA TRP A 80 8.44 -0.03 7.60
C TRP A 80 9.90 0.04 8.01
N ASP A 81 10.79 -0.57 7.23
CA ASP A 81 12.23 -0.34 7.37
C ASP A 81 12.59 0.92 6.57
N PRO A 82 12.78 2.08 7.21
CA PRO A 82 13.08 3.31 6.49
C PRO A 82 14.39 3.21 5.72
N ARG A 83 15.32 2.31 6.11
CA ARG A 83 16.64 2.19 5.48
C ARG A 83 16.58 1.76 4.02
N GLY A 84 15.54 1.02 3.62
CA GLY A 84 15.27 0.70 2.21
C GLY A 84 14.51 1.82 1.45
N SER A 85 14.02 2.83 2.16
CA SER A 85 13.29 3.99 1.61
C SER A 85 14.09 5.29 1.62
N VAL A 86 15.24 5.34 2.32
CA VAL A 86 16.19 6.46 2.23
C VAL A 86 16.85 6.41 0.86
N ARG A 87 16.47 7.31 -0.04
CA ARG A 87 17.30 7.65 -1.19
C ARG A 87 18.52 8.43 -0.68
N PRO A 88 19.74 8.11 -1.11
CA PRO A 88 20.88 8.96 -0.83
C PRO A 88 20.61 10.35 -1.41
N LEU A 89 20.85 11.38 -0.60
CA LEU A 89 20.68 12.79 -0.97
C LEU A 89 21.71 13.18 -2.04
N GLU A 90 22.93 12.67 -1.85
CA GLU A 90 24.07 12.86 -2.72
C GLU A 90 24.59 11.53 -3.28
N THR A 91 25.10 11.56 -4.51
CA THR A 91 25.96 10.51 -5.08
C THR A 91 27.29 11.16 -5.43
N VAL A 92 28.40 10.58 -4.99
CA VAL A 92 29.76 11.04 -5.34
C VAL A 92 30.40 9.99 -6.23
N GLU A 93 30.66 10.36 -7.48
CA GLU A 93 31.32 9.52 -8.47
C GLU A 93 32.71 10.07 -8.78
N ASN A 94 33.68 9.17 -8.99
CA ASN A 94 35.05 9.52 -9.35
C ASN A 94 35.42 8.74 -10.62
N ASP A 95 35.66 9.44 -11.72
CA ASP A 95 36.10 8.86 -12.99
C ASP A 95 37.34 9.58 -13.51
N GLY A 96 38.41 8.84 -13.77
CA GLY A 96 39.61 9.31 -14.48
C GLY A 96 40.40 10.50 -13.88
N GLY A 97 40.01 11.04 -12.72
CA GLY A 97 40.55 12.29 -12.16
C GLY A 97 39.53 13.44 -12.07
N GLU A 98 38.27 13.19 -12.45
CA GLU A 98 37.13 14.08 -12.25
C GLU A 98 36.21 13.50 -11.17
N THR A 99 35.79 14.34 -10.22
CA THR A 99 34.81 14.02 -9.18
C THR A 99 33.50 14.73 -9.49
N THR A 100 32.41 13.98 -9.56
CA THR A 100 31.04 14.51 -9.73
C THR A 100 30.23 14.24 -8.46
N ILE A 101 29.80 15.31 -7.80
CA ILE A 101 28.85 15.27 -6.68
C ILE A 101 27.45 15.60 -7.24
N SER A 102 26.61 14.59 -7.43
CA SER A 102 25.20 14.75 -7.80
C SER A 102 24.33 14.95 -6.58
N LEU A 103 23.50 16.00 -6.57
CA LEU A 103 22.60 16.38 -5.47
C LEU A 103 21.14 16.39 -5.94
N ALA A 104 20.25 15.65 -5.26
CA ALA A 104 18.84 15.59 -5.61
C ALA A 104 18.12 16.95 -5.40
N THR A 105 17.50 17.47 -6.47
CA THR A 105 16.85 18.80 -6.44
C THR A 105 15.71 18.88 -5.42
N ASP A 106 14.96 17.79 -5.25
CA ASP A 106 13.81 17.68 -4.35
C ASP A 106 14.17 17.86 -2.85
N ILE A 107 15.47 17.90 -2.51
CA ILE A 107 15.96 18.12 -1.13
C ILE A 107 16.76 19.43 -1.02
N LEU A 108 17.37 19.90 -2.12
CA LEU A 108 18.11 21.17 -2.14
C LEU A 108 17.20 22.40 -2.16
N PHE A 109 15.98 22.29 -2.69
CA PHE A 109 15.10 23.42 -2.95
C PHE A 109 13.68 23.17 -2.44
N THR A 110 12.94 24.24 -2.20
CA THR A 110 11.48 24.14 -2.10
C THR A 110 10.86 23.86 -3.48
N PRO A 111 9.67 23.20 -3.55
CA PRO A 111 9.01 22.90 -4.82
C PRO A 111 8.85 24.15 -5.70
N ASP A 112 9.15 23.99 -7.00
CA ASP A 112 9.14 25.04 -8.03
C ASP A 112 9.99 26.29 -7.73
N SER A 113 10.91 26.24 -6.77
CA SER A 113 11.86 27.31 -6.45
C SER A 113 13.32 26.96 -6.81
N ALA A 114 14.17 27.99 -6.76
CA ALA A 114 15.62 27.95 -6.70
C ALA A 114 16.16 28.43 -5.33
N ASP A 115 15.31 28.73 -4.35
CA ASP A 115 15.74 29.11 -2.99
C ASP A 115 16.33 27.91 -2.24
N VAL A 116 17.59 28.03 -1.82
CA VAL A 116 18.29 27.02 -0.99
C VAL A 116 18.07 27.33 0.49
N PRO A 117 17.37 26.48 1.28
CA PRO A 117 17.18 26.71 2.70
C PRO A 117 18.47 26.47 3.51
N PRO A 118 18.60 27.04 4.73
CA PRO A 118 19.84 26.99 5.51
C PRO A 118 20.40 25.58 5.74
N ASN A 119 19.54 24.60 6.02
CA ASN A 119 19.93 23.21 6.22
C ASN A 119 20.50 22.54 4.95
N ALA A 120 20.06 22.95 3.77
CA ALA A 120 20.62 22.48 2.51
C ALA A 120 21.97 23.15 2.23
N ALA A 121 22.10 24.45 2.53
CA ALA A 121 23.37 25.17 2.43
C ALA A 121 24.46 24.60 3.36
N GLU A 122 24.11 24.22 4.59
CA GLU A 122 25.02 23.53 5.53
C GLU A 122 25.49 22.16 4.98
N ARG A 123 24.59 21.38 4.37
CA ARG A 123 24.97 20.10 3.76
C ARG A 123 25.83 20.28 2.49
N ILE A 124 25.52 21.26 1.65
CA ILE A 124 26.39 21.62 0.51
C ILE A 124 27.79 21.99 1.02
N ALA A 125 27.89 22.82 2.07
CA ALA A 125 29.16 23.22 2.68
C ALA A 125 29.98 22.02 3.17
N ALA A 126 29.32 21.00 3.75
CA ALA A 126 29.97 19.77 4.19
C ALA A 126 30.42 18.83 3.05
N LEU A 127 29.78 18.91 1.87
CA LEU A 127 30.16 18.08 0.70
C LEU A 127 31.29 18.70 -0.12
N ILE A 128 31.47 20.02 -0.05
CA ILE A 128 32.56 20.75 -0.76
C ILE A 128 33.82 20.96 0.10
N SER A 129 33.90 20.36 1.30
CA SER A 129 35.07 20.49 2.17
C SER A 129 36.33 19.90 1.54
N ASP A 130 36.16 18.83 0.77
CA ASP A 130 37.25 18.00 0.27
C ASP A 130 37.70 18.43 -1.16
N ILE A 131 37.07 19.47 -1.72
CA ILE A 131 37.49 20.08 -2.99
C ILE A 131 38.83 20.79 -2.78
N PRO A 132 39.86 20.55 -3.63
CA PRO A 132 41.17 21.21 -3.51
C PRO A 132 41.09 22.74 -3.52
N ASP A 133 41.98 23.40 -2.78
CA ASP A 133 42.05 24.86 -2.71
C ASP A 133 42.29 25.48 -4.09
N GLY A 134 41.44 26.43 -4.47
CA GLY A 134 41.54 27.11 -5.77
C GLY A 134 41.17 26.25 -6.98
N ALA A 135 40.52 25.10 -6.79
CA ALA A 135 40.07 24.26 -7.90
C ALA A 135 39.05 24.97 -8.81
N SER A 136 39.03 24.55 -10.07
CA SER A 136 37.95 24.91 -11.01
C SER A 136 36.78 23.95 -10.79
N VAL A 137 35.59 24.49 -10.56
CA VAL A 137 34.39 23.73 -10.21
C VAL A 137 33.24 24.15 -11.11
N THR A 138 32.63 23.18 -11.80
CA THR A 138 31.43 23.39 -12.60
C THR A 138 30.19 23.04 -11.79
N VAL A 139 29.21 23.95 -11.72
CA VAL A 139 27.90 23.69 -11.13
C VAL A 139 26.86 23.55 -12.25
N GLY A 140 26.37 22.34 -12.47
CA GLY A 140 25.43 21.97 -13.53
C GLY A 140 24.02 21.74 -12.98
N GLY A 141 23.02 22.45 -13.50
CA GLY A 141 21.61 22.23 -13.15
C GLY A 141 20.89 21.36 -14.17
N HIS A 142 20.03 20.44 -13.73
CA HIS A 142 19.28 19.53 -14.60
C HIS A 142 17.80 19.48 -14.21
N THR A 143 16.95 19.14 -15.18
CA THR A 143 15.52 18.87 -15.00
C THR A 143 15.17 17.49 -15.56
N ASP A 144 13.95 17.04 -15.28
CA ASP A 144 13.33 16.00 -16.12
C ASP A 144 12.76 16.62 -17.41
N SER A 145 12.24 15.78 -18.32
CA SER A 145 11.63 16.22 -19.59
C SER A 145 10.24 16.86 -19.45
N VAL A 146 9.69 16.93 -18.24
CA VAL A 146 8.35 17.48 -18.02
C VAL A 146 8.39 18.99 -18.14
N ARG A 147 7.52 19.55 -18.99
CA ARG A 147 7.38 21.00 -19.14
C ARG A 147 6.53 21.58 -18.01
N GLY A 148 7.16 22.38 -17.16
CA GLY A 148 6.49 23.18 -16.14
C GLY A 148 5.93 24.51 -16.66
N ALA A 149 5.55 25.38 -15.72
CA ALA A 149 5.18 26.78 -16.03
C ALA A 149 6.41 27.68 -16.26
N VAL A 150 7.54 27.32 -15.64
CA VAL A 150 8.86 27.91 -15.90
C VAL A 150 9.56 27.06 -16.96
N ASP A 151 10.33 27.70 -17.84
CA ASP A 151 11.14 26.98 -18.83
C ASP A 151 12.28 26.19 -18.16
N ASN A 152 12.51 24.96 -18.60
CA ASN A 152 13.47 24.05 -17.96
C ASN A 152 14.94 24.53 -18.08
N GLN A 153 15.28 25.31 -19.12
CA GLN A 153 16.60 25.93 -19.25
C GLN A 153 16.79 27.06 -18.23
N GLN A 154 15.76 27.88 -18.02
CA GLN A 154 15.74 28.92 -16.99
C GLN A 154 15.85 28.28 -15.59
N LEU A 155 14.97 27.33 -15.28
CA LEU A 155 14.88 26.66 -13.98
C LEU A 155 16.18 25.92 -13.60
N SER A 156 16.83 25.24 -14.55
CA SER A 156 18.12 24.59 -14.30
C SER A 156 19.24 25.60 -14.05
N THR A 157 19.27 26.70 -14.80
CA THR A 157 20.27 27.77 -14.63
C THR A 157 20.12 28.48 -13.28
N ASP A 158 18.89 28.79 -12.86
CA ASP A 158 18.62 29.47 -11.59
C ASP A 158 19.01 28.59 -10.39
N ARG A 159 18.68 27.29 -10.44
CA ARG A 159 19.08 26.31 -9.41
C ARG A 159 20.60 26.12 -9.33
N ALA A 160 21.28 26.02 -10.47
CA ALA A 160 22.74 25.95 -10.51
C ALA A 160 23.38 27.22 -9.93
N THR A 161 22.81 28.39 -10.23
CA THR A 161 23.28 29.70 -9.72
C THR A 161 23.12 29.79 -8.21
N ALA A 162 21.97 29.38 -7.66
CA ALA A 162 21.72 29.40 -6.22
C ALA A 162 22.66 28.48 -5.42
N VAL A 163 23.00 27.30 -5.97
CA VAL A 163 24.04 26.41 -5.39
C VAL A 163 25.42 27.06 -5.51
N ALA A 164 25.78 27.63 -6.65
CA ALA A 164 27.04 28.36 -6.82
C ALA A 164 27.17 29.54 -5.83
N ASP A 165 26.08 30.23 -5.49
CA ASP A 165 26.08 31.29 -4.47
C ASP A 165 26.25 30.75 -3.04
N VAL A 166 25.88 29.51 -2.75
CA VAL A 166 26.32 28.83 -1.51
C VAL A 166 27.84 28.59 -1.56
N LEU A 167 28.35 28.01 -2.66
CA LEU A 167 29.79 27.74 -2.82
C LEU A 167 30.63 29.01 -2.67
N ARG A 168 30.27 30.13 -3.34
CA ARG A 168 30.98 31.42 -3.23
C ARG A 168 31.09 31.97 -1.81
N ARG A 169 30.10 31.69 -0.95
CA ARG A 169 30.07 32.15 0.45
C ARG A 169 30.93 31.29 1.38
N VAL A 170 31.05 29.99 1.09
CA VAL A 170 31.75 29.01 1.93
C VAL A 170 33.20 28.82 1.49
N ARG A 171 33.42 28.80 0.18
CA ARG A 171 34.69 28.52 -0.52
C ARG A 171 34.97 29.62 -1.57
N PRO A 172 35.28 30.86 -1.15
CA PRO A 172 35.56 31.98 -2.06
C PRO A 172 36.88 31.83 -2.84
N ASP A 173 37.67 30.80 -2.54
CA ASP A 173 38.88 30.42 -3.26
C ASP A 173 38.59 29.72 -4.60
N LEU A 174 37.45 29.05 -4.73
CA LEU A 174 37.11 28.23 -5.90
C LEU A 174 36.76 29.07 -7.13
N VAL A 175 37.19 28.60 -8.30
CA VAL A 175 36.82 29.18 -9.59
C VAL A 175 35.55 28.49 -10.09
N LEU A 176 34.40 29.17 -10.00
CA LEU A 176 33.11 28.56 -10.30
C LEU A 176 32.62 28.88 -11.73
N GLU A 177 32.38 27.84 -12.52
CA GLU A 177 31.56 27.88 -13.73
C GLU A 177 30.13 27.41 -13.42
N VAL A 178 29.11 28.00 -14.06
CA VAL A 178 27.70 27.70 -13.77
C VAL A 178 26.94 27.51 -15.08
N ALA A 179 26.21 26.41 -15.20
CA ALA A 179 25.41 26.09 -16.38
C ALA A 179 24.07 25.43 -16.01
N GLY A 180 23.00 25.77 -16.73
CA GLY A 180 21.80 24.96 -16.80
C GLY A 180 21.86 24.04 -18.03
N PHE A 181 21.48 22.79 -17.88
CA PHE A 181 21.42 21.81 -18.97
C PHE A 181 20.01 21.30 -19.28
N ALA A 182 18.99 21.77 -18.55
CA ALA A 182 17.61 21.28 -18.66
C ALA A 182 17.56 19.74 -18.64
N ASP A 183 16.83 19.13 -19.58
CA ASP A 183 16.72 17.69 -19.82
C ASP A 183 17.77 17.15 -20.82
N THR A 184 18.69 17.99 -21.33
CA THR A 184 19.62 17.62 -22.41
C THR A 184 20.73 16.65 -21.99
N ARG A 185 20.95 16.49 -20.68
CA ARG A 185 21.93 15.59 -20.07
C ARG A 185 21.25 14.71 -18.99
N PRO A 186 20.42 13.73 -19.39
CA PRO A 186 19.77 12.83 -18.45
C PRO A 186 20.81 11.89 -17.80
N ALA A 187 20.70 11.67 -16.50
CA ALA A 187 21.49 10.65 -15.79
C ALA A 187 20.95 9.24 -16.09
N VAL A 188 19.63 9.11 -16.24
CA VAL A 188 18.94 7.88 -16.64
C VAL A 188 17.88 8.18 -17.70
N GLN A 189 17.63 7.19 -18.57
CA GLN A 189 16.54 7.31 -19.52
C GLN A 189 15.20 7.34 -18.77
N GLU A 190 14.35 8.29 -19.12
CA GLU A 190 13.04 8.45 -18.47
C GLU A 190 12.07 7.36 -18.90
N ASP A 191 11.39 6.80 -17.90
CA ASP A 191 10.27 5.88 -18.06
C ASP A 191 9.01 6.56 -17.49
N ALA A 192 7.89 6.42 -18.20
CA ALA A 192 6.60 6.92 -17.74
C ALA A 192 6.03 6.06 -16.60
N ASP A 193 6.33 4.77 -16.60
CA ASP A 193 5.84 3.80 -15.62
C ASP A 193 6.72 3.74 -14.35
N ASP A 194 7.96 4.27 -14.41
CA ASP A 194 8.81 4.49 -13.23
C ASP A 194 9.15 5.99 -13.01
N PRO A 195 8.38 6.70 -12.16
CA PRO A 195 8.65 8.07 -11.75
C PRO A 195 10.01 8.30 -11.09
N SER A 196 10.72 7.24 -10.66
CA SER A 196 12.06 7.35 -10.09
C SER A 196 13.09 7.88 -11.10
N THR A 197 12.91 7.57 -12.39
CA THR A 197 13.80 7.95 -13.48
C THR A 197 13.84 9.48 -13.65
N ARG A 198 12.68 10.11 -13.71
CA ARG A 198 12.53 11.58 -13.69
C ARG A 198 13.13 12.21 -12.44
N ALA A 199 12.91 11.61 -11.27
CA ALA A 199 13.47 12.10 -10.02
C ALA A 199 15.01 12.05 -9.99
N ALA A 200 15.65 11.08 -10.67
CA ALA A 200 17.10 11.04 -10.83
C ALA A 200 17.62 12.10 -11.80
N ASN A 201 16.83 12.50 -12.81
CA ASN A 201 17.21 13.58 -13.73
C ASN A 201 17.10 14.97 -13.11
N ARG A 202 16.18 15.19 -12.15
CA ARG A 202 16.13 16.41 -11.32
C ARG A 202 17.28 16.45 -10.29
N ARG A 203 18.43 16.94 -10.73
CA ARG A 203 19.65 17.05 -9.92
C ARG A 203 20.43 18.35 -10.17
N VAL A 204 21.32 18.68 -9.24
CA VAL A 204 22.44 19.62 -9.46
C VAL A 204 23.74 18.84 -9.32
N GLU A 205 24.63 18.94 -10.30
CA GLU A 205 25.97 18.36 -10.31
C GLU A 205 27.00 19.42 -9.88
N ILE A 206 27.95 19.03 -9.03
CA ILE A 206 29.16 19.81 -8.72
C ILE A 206 30.34 18.97 -9.19
N VAL A 207 31.04 19.44 -10.22
CA VAL A 207 32.08 18.69 -10.93
C VAL A 207 33.42 19.40 -10.77
N TYR A 208 34.48 18.69 -10.38
CA TYR A 208 35.82 19.24 -10.20
C TYR A 208 36.92 18.21 -10.50
N ALA A 209 38.12 18.67 -10.85
CA ALA A 209 39.29 17.82 -11.01
C ALA A 209 39.95 17.55 -9.64
N GLY A 210 40.29 16.29 -9.37
CA GLY A 210 40.91 15.80 -8.12
C GLY A 210 42.42 15.57 -8.20
#